data_AF-A0A933TYV3-F1
#
_entry.id   AF-A0A933TYV3-F1
#
_cell.length_a   1.000
_cell.length_b   1.000
_cell.length_c   1.000
_cell.angle_alpha   90.00
_cell.angle_beta   90.00
_cell.angle_gamma   90.00
#
_symmetry.space_group_name_H-M   'P 1'
#
loop_
_entity.id
_entity.type
_entity.pdbx_description
1 polymer ?
#
loop_
_entity_poly.entity_id
_entity_poly.type
_entity_poly.pdbx_seq_one_letter_code
_entity_poly.pdbx_strand_id
1 'polypeptide(L)'
;MNPAPSPPNRAPILLFAVATALFAAALFARGLAPKKVVLPRDIPVAERPKLRDPMQLLSPAARLRAQELDPLVSPAQATTFTAVRKSLFAYATCPELLDFANSADGQRFEHLLEDLRNGTREDAFASLALILRAARACEWKPGLRAHTEHAEKLGTWLGDWLRTWAEPSAKDPLLSEPALAAGLVYGKIMHTAWKAPIVGHNQAPYDKALALLDELTGTPPSHRTAYGEMLQLRYPRALTQLLLRTDALSGCAEECATLYPDLTGECAR
;
A
#
# COMPACT_ATOMS: atom_id res chain seq x y z
N MET A 1 73.41 26.19 -41.58
CA MET A 1 72.16 26.67 -40.95
C MET A 1 71.36 25.45 -40.55
N ASN A 2 71.35 25.11 -39.25
CA ASN A 2 70.64 23.94 -38.73
C ASN A 2 69.30 24.37 -38.14
N PRO A 3 68.18 23.67 -38.44
CA PRO A 3 66.86 24.03 -37.94
C PRO A 3 66.76 23.73 -36.43
N ALA A 4 66.09 24.63 -35.71
CA ALA A 4 65.81 24.46 -34.28
C ALA A 4 64.83 23.28 -34.06
N PRO A 5 65.03 22.46 -33.01
CA PRO A 5 64.16 21.34 -32.72
C PRO A 5 62.77 21.81 -32.27
N SER A 6 61.74 21.27 -32.91
CA SER A 6 60.34 21.47 -32.55
C SER A 6 60.02 20.91 -31.15
N PRO A 7 59.18 21.59 -30.35
CA PRO A 7 58.88 21.16 -28.99
C PRO A 7 58.10 19.83 -28.96
N PRO A 8 58.32 18.97 -27.95
CA PRO A 8 57.69 17.68 -27.86
C PRO A 8 56.17 17.80 -27.66
N ASN A 9 55.43 17.00 -28.42
CA ASN A 9 53.97 16.97 -28.41
C ASN A 9 53.47 16.38 -27.08
N ARG A 10 52.93 17.23 -26.19
CA ARG A 10 52.53 16.85 -24.80
C ARG A 10 51.13 16.22 -24.71
N ALA A 11 50.38 16.20 -25.82
CA ALA A 11 49.03 15.65 -25.91
C ALA A 11 48.88 14.18 -25.41
N PRO A 12 49.76 13.23 -25.76
CA PRO A 12 49.60 11.84 -25.31
C PRO A 12 49.85 11.68 -23.80
N ILE A 13 50.71 12.50 -23.20
CA ILE A 13 51.02 12.45 -21.76
C ILE A 13 49.81 12.91 -20.95
N LEU A 14 49.14 13.96 -21.42
CA LEU A 14 47.95 14.53 -20.78
C LEU A 14 46.75 13.56 -20.85
N LEU A 15 46.56 12.90 -22.00
CA LEU A 15 45.54 11.85 -22.18
C LEU A 15 45.77 10.67 -21.24
N PHE A 16 47.03 10.22 -21.08
CA PHE A 16 47.36 9.12 -20.17
C PHE A 16 47.09 9.52 -18.71
N ALA A 17 47.47 10.73 -18.30
CA ALA A 17 47.23 11.21 -16.94
C ALA A 17 45.73 11.30 -16.61
N VAL A 18 44.91 11.81 -17.54
CA VAL A 18 43.45 11.90 -17.36
C VAL A 18 42.81 10.52 -17.33
N ALA A 19 43.21 9.61 -18.22
CA ALA A 19 42.70 8.23 -18.23
C ALA A 19 43.04 7.51 -16.91
N THR A 20 44.25 7.70 -16.38
CA THR A 20 44.69 7.09 -15.12
C THR A 20 43.92 7.68 -13.93
N ALA A 21 43.67 9.00 -13.93
CA ALA A 21 42.89 9.66 -12.89
C ALA A 21 41.41 9.22 -12.89
N LEU A 22 40.81 9.05 -14.06
CA LEU A 22 39.44 8.53 -14.21
C LEU A 22 39.35 7.06 -13.77
N PHE A 23 40.35 6.25 -14.10
CA PHE A 23 40.39 4.85 -13.68
C PHE A 23 40.55 4.71 -12.16
N ALA A 24 41.42 5.53 -11.55
CA ALA A 24 41.56 5.60 -10.11
C ALA A 24 40.26 6.06 -9.42
N ALA A 25 39.59 7.09 -9.94
CA ALA A 25 38.31 7.56 -9.41
C ALA A 25 37.21 6.48 -9.50
N ALA A 26 37.16 5.72 -10.61
CA ALA A 26 36.22 4.61 -10.78
C ALA A 26 36.50 3.44 -9.82
N LEU A 27 37.77 3.17 -9.50
CA LEU A 27 38.16 2.18 -8.49
C LEU A 27 37.80 2.63 -7.08
N PHE A 28 38.00 3.91 -6.73
CA PHE A 28 37.58 4.46 -5.44
C PHE A 28 36.05 4.49 -5.27
N ALA A 29 35.29 4.76 -6.34
CA ALA A 29 33.83 4.68 -6.32
C ALA A 29 33.32 3.24 -6.10
N ARG A 30 34.09 2.21 -6.51
CA ARG A 30 33.79 0.80 -6.23
C ARG A 30 34.29 0.29 -4.88
N GLY A 31 35.18 1.02 -4.21
CA GLY A 31 35.72 0.69 -2.88
C GLY A 31 34.91 1.25 -1.71
N LEU A 32 34.02 2.21 -1.96
CA LEU A 32 32.97 2.57 -1.01
C LEU A 32 32.01 1.40 -0.93
N ALA A 33 32.21 0.53 0.06
CA ALA A 33 31.23 -0.48 0.42
C ALA A 33 29.86 0.23 0.44
N PRO A 34 28.87 -0.24 -0.33
CA PRO A 34 27.55 0.36 -0.29
C PRO A 34 27.17 0.39 1.17
N LYS A 35 26.86 1.59 1.69
CA LYS A 35 26.29 1.76 3.03
C LYS A 35 25.22 0.69 3.11
N LYS A 36 25.43 -0.35 3.93
CA LYS A 36 24.49 -1.47 4.04
C LYS A 36 23.16 -0.80 4.38
N VAL A 37 22.30 -0.65 3.38
CA VAL A 37 20.92 -0.25 3.59
C VAL A 37 20.36 -1.50 4.23
N VAL A 38 20.39 -1.52 5.56
CA VAL A 38 19.64 -2.49 6.34
C VAL A 38 18.21 -2.23 5.93
N LEU A 39 17.70 -3.05 5.02
CA LEU A 39 16.30 -3.01 4.69
C LEU A 39 15.59 -3.40 5.99
N PRO A 40 14.47 -2.78 6.36
CA PRO A 40 13.73 -3.16 7.58
C PRO A 40 13.38 -4.66 7.67
N ARG A 41 13.47 -5.38 6.53
CA ARG A 41 13.40 -6.84 6.40
C ARG A 41 14.51 -7.57 7.18
N ASP A 42 15.62 -6.91 7.47
CA ASP A 42 16.83 -7.46 8.10
C ASP A 42 16.84 -7.36 9.65
N ILE A 43 15.83 -6.73 10.27
CA ILE A 43 15.70 -6.69 11.75
C ILE A 43 15.30 -8.09 12.25
N PRO A 44 16.02 -8.73 13.18
CA PRO A 44 15.65 -10.05 13.70
C PRO A 44 14.23 -10.06 14.29
N VAL A 45 13.42 -11.06 13.93
CA VAL A 45 12.00 -11.19 14.33
C VAL A 45 11.80 -11.18 15.86
N ALA A 46 12.81 -11.56 16.63
CA ALA A 46 12.77 -11.65 18.09
C ALA A 46 12.70 -10.30 18.82
N GLU A 47 13.19 -9.21 18.22
CA GLU A 47 13.22 -7.87 18.82
C GLU A 47 12.02 -7.00 18.42
N ARG A 48 11.12 -7.53 17.60
CA ARG A 48 10.00 -6.76 17.03
C ARG A 48 8.81 -6.68 18.00
N PRO A 49 8.08 -5.55 18.05
CA PRO A 49 6.90 -5.43 18.89
C PRO A 49 5.84 -6.47 18.47
N LYS A 50 5.37 -7.27 19.43
CA LYS A 50 4.32 -8.26 19.18
C LYS A 50 2.96 -7.66 19.49
N LEU A 51 2.16 -7.43 18.44
CA LEU A 51 0.74 -7.19 18.60
C LEU A 51 0.04 -8.52 18.87
N ARG A 52 -0.74 -8.58 19.96
CA ARG A 52 -1.46 -9.80 20.35
C ARG A 52 -2.56 -10.18 19.35
N ASP A 53 -3.31 -9.19 18.87
CA ASP A 53 -4.43 -9.39 17.95
C ASP A 53 -4.45 -8.28 16.87
N PRO A 54 -3.60 -8.36 15.82
CA PRO A 54 -3.48 -7.33 14.78
C PRO A 54 -4.82 -7.02 14.11
N MET A 55 -5.64 -8.04 13.83
CA MET A 55 -6.94 -7.86 13.17
C MET A 55 -7.91 -6.95 13.92
N GLN A 56 -7.80 -6.83 15.26
CA GLN A 56 -8.65 -5.91 16.03
C GLN A 56 -8.32 -4.43 15.76
N LEU A 57 -7.08 -4.12 15.35
CA LEU A 57 -6.68 -2.77 14.95
C LEU A 57 -7.16 -2.40 13.54
N LEU A 58 -7.73 -3.35 12.81
CA LEU A 58 -8.38 -3.14 11.50
C LEU A 58 -9.91 -3.14 11.61
N SER A 59 -10.46 -3.41 12.80
CA SER A 59 -11.91 -3.50 13.06
C SER A 59 -12.44 -2.21 13.73
N PRO A 60 -13.75 -2.10 14.00
CA PRO A 60 -14.29 -0.98 14.80
C PRO A 60 -13.60 -0.79 16.16
N ALA A 61 -13.15 -1.88 16.77
CA ALA A 61 -12.48 -1.87 18.07
C ALA A 61 -11.11 -1.16 18.03
N ALA A 62 -10.57 -0.87 16.84
CA ALA A 62 -9.33 -0.12 16.67
C ALA A 62 -9.35 1.20 17.44
N ARG A 63 -10.51 1.87 17.61
CA ARG A 63 -10.60 3.12 18.37
C ARG A 63 -10.13 2.99 19.82
N LEU A 64 -10.30 1.81 20.43
CA LEU A 64 -9.90 1.55 21.82
C LEU A 64 -8.40 1.25 21.95
N ARG A 65 -7.79 0.79 20.86
CA ARG A 65 -6.42 0.26 20.84
C ARG A 65 -5.48 1.05 19.92
N ALA A 66 -5.94 2.15 19.33
CA ALA A 66 -5.21 2.89 18.29
C ALA A 66 -3.80 3.33 18.72
N GLN A 67 -3.61 3.60 20.02
CA GLN A 67 -2.31 3.99 20.58
C GLN A 67 -1.26 2.86 20.50
N GLU A 68 -1.69 1.59 20.37
CA GLU A 68 -0.78 0.46 20.17
C GLU A 68 -0.04 0.51 18.84
N LEU A 69 -0.50 1.34 17.89
CA LEU A 69 0.19 1.57 16.62
C LEU A 69 1.39 2.52 16.75
N ASP A 70 1.35 3.46 17.71
CA ASP A 70 2.41 4.48 17.87
C ASP A 70 3.82 3.87 18.05
N PRO A 71 4.04 2.85 18.89
CA PRO A 71 5.37 2.25 19.06
C PRO A 71 5.81 1.36 17.89
N LEU A 72 4.92 1.08 16.92
CA LEU A 72 5.24 0.25 15.75
C LEU A 72 5.87 1.06 14.63
N VAL A 73 5.50 2.33 14.54
CA VAL A 73 5.89 3.19 13.42
C VAL A 73 7.35 3.61 13.55
N SER A 74 8.04 3.62 12.42
CA SER A 74 9.43 4.01 12.34
C SER A 74 9.67 5.42 12.92
N PRO A 75 10.82 5.67 13.59
CA PRO A 75 11.06 6.94 14.28
C PRO A 75 10.94 8.18 13.38
N ALA A 76 11.27 8.03 12.08
CA ALA A 76 11.15 9.09 11.10
C ALA A 76 9.70 9.57 10.91
N GLN A 77 8.73 8.67 11.04
CA GLN A 77 7.31 8.93 10.78
C GLN A 77 6.47 9.06 12.05
N ALA A 78 7.00 8.67 13.22
CA ALA A 78 6.25 8.58 14.47
C ALA A 78 5.48 9.86 14.87
N THR A 79 6.09 11.04 14.69
CA THR A 79 5.45 12.33 15.05
C THR A 79 4.27 12.62 14.13
N THR A 80 4.47 12.54 12.81
CA THR A 80 3.43 12.76 11.81
C THR A 80 2.32 11.73 11.94
N PHE A 81 2.68 10.46 12.14
CA PHE A 81 1.73 9.38 12.38
C PHE A 81 0.85 9.64 13.60
N THR A 82 1.45 9.97 14.74
CA THR A 82 0.70 10.24 15.98
C THR A 82 -0.30 11.39 15.78
N ALA A 83 0.11 12.45 15.09
CA ALA A 83 -0.76 13.60 14.80
C ALA A 83 -1.93 13.20 13.88
N VAL A 84 -1.63 12.57 12.74
CA VAL A 84 -2.65 12.12 11.77
C VAL A 84 -3.60 11.11 12.41
N ARG A 85 -3.08 10.12 13.15
CA ARG A 85 -3.88 9.13 13.85
C ARG A 85 -4.83 9.80 14.85
N LYS A 86 -4.34 10.73 15.68
CA LYS A 86 -5.19 11.42 16.66
C LYS A 86 -6.32 12.18 15.96
N SER A 87 -6.01 12.94 14.92
CA SER A 87 -7.02 13.67 14.14
C SER A 87 -8.04 12.72 13.51
N LEU A 88 -7.56 11.70 12.77
CA LEU A 88 -8.43 10.74 12.06
C LEU A 88 -9.34 9.96 13.02
N PHE A 89 -8.81 9.55 14.17
CA PHE A 89 -9.59 8.81 15.16
C PHE A 89 -10.59 9.68 15.92
N ALA A 90 -10.35 11.00 16.01
CA ALA A 90 -11.23 11.97 16.65
C ALA A 90 -12.37 12.49 15.77
N TYR A 91 -12.39 12.21 14.45
CA TYR A 91 -13.48 12.64 13.57
C TYR A 91 -14.84 12.13 14.08
N ALA A 92 -15.70 13.08 14.41
CA ALA A 92 -17.10 12.87 14.79
C ALA A 92 -18.07 13.31 13.68
N THR A 93 -17.69 14.30 12.88
CA THR A 93 -18.36 14.66 11.64
C THR A 93 -18.01 13.60 10.60
N CYS A 94 -18.99 13.08 9.87
CA CYS A 94 -18.79 12.13 8.77
C CYS A 94 -18.65 12.90 7.46
N PRO A 95 -17.45 13.42 7.08
CA PRO A 95 -17.29 14.11 5.81
C PRO A 95 -17.38 13.12 4.65
N GLU A 96 -17.67 13.64 3.46
CA GLU A 96 -17.41 12.90 2.24
C GLU A 96 -15.90 12.64 2.09
N LEU A 97 -15.53 11.46 1.57
CA LEU A 97 -14.12 11.05 1.51
C LEU A 97 -13.26 12.01 0.68
N LEU A 98 -13.81 12.59 -0.39
CA LEU A 98 -13.06 13.50 -1.25
C LEU A 98 -12.87 14.86 -0.59
N ASP A 99 -13.87 15.36 0.14
CA ASP A 99 -13.72 16.57 0.95
C ASP A 99 -12.64 16.39 2.01
N PHE A 100 -12.62 15.23 2.69
CA PHE A 100 -11.53 14.89 3.58
C PHE A 100 -10.19 14.87 2.84
N ALA A 101 -10.07 14.12 1.74
CA ALA A 101 -8.83 13.98 0.98
C ALA A 101 -8.30 15.33 0.48
N ASN A 102 -9.18 16.23 0.04
CA ASN A 102 -8.81 17.56 -0.47
C ASN A 102 -8.50 18.57 0.65
N SER A 103 -8.80 18.25 1.91
CA SER A 103 -8.44 19.09 3.06
C SER A 103 -6.94 19.02 3.39
N ALA A 104 -6.45 19.98 4.17
CA ALA A 104 -5.06 19.96 4.65
C ALA A 104 -4.74 18.75 5.56
N ASP A 105 -5.73 18.20 6.26
CA ASP A 105 -5.56 16.96 7.04
C ASP A 105 -5.51 15.73 6.12
N GLY A 106 -6.35 15.70 5.09
CA GLY A 106 -6.34 14.65 4.06
C GLY A 106 -5.04 14.58 3.30
N GLN A 107 -4.53 15.71 2.82
CA GLN A 107 -3.25 15.74 2.10
C GLN A 107 -2.07 15.28 2.97
N ARG A 108 -2.05 15.66 4.26
CA ARG A 108 -1.07 15.15 5.22
C ARG A 108 -1.20 13.64 5.44
N PHE A 109 -2.44 13.15 5.52
CA PHE A 109 -2.72 11.73 5.60
C PHE A 109 -2.23 10.98 4.36
N GLU A 110 -2.49 11.45 3.14
CA GLU A 110 -2.06 10.79 1.90
C GLU A 110 -0.54 10.71 1.79
N HIS A 111 0.15 11.80 2.11
CA HIS A 111 1.62 11.82 2.10
C HIS A 111 2.20 10.82 3.12
N LEU A 112 1.62 10.76 4.32
CA LEU A 112 2.02 9.79 5.33
C LEU A 112 1.75 8.34 4.87
N LEU A 113 0.64 8.07 4.17
CA LEU A 113 0.36 6.73 3.64
C LEU A 113 1.44 6.27 2.65
N GLU A 114 1.89 7.16 1.78
CA GLU A 114 2.97 6.86 0.83
C GLU A 114 4.27 6.51 1.56
N ASP A 115 4.66 7.32 2.53
CA ASP A 115 5.86 7.12 3.34
C ASP A 115 5.82 5.79 4.12
N LEU A 116 4.71 5.52 4.78
CA LEU A 116 4.53 4.30 5.57
C LEU A 116 4.48 3.05 4.71
N ARG A 117 3.81 3.11 3.54
CA ARG A 117 3.76 2.00 2.58
C ARG A 117 5.16 1.65 2.08
N ASN A 118 6.03 2.62 1.89
CA ASN A 118 7.41 2.39 1.44
C ASN A 118 8.38 2.06 2.60
N GLY A 119 7.88 2.06 3.84
CA GLY A 119 8.66 1.88 5.05
C GLY A 119 8.86 0.41 5.47
N THR A 120 8.80 0.22 6.77
CA THR A 120 8.88 -1.11 7.41
C THR A 120 7.58 -1.89 7.26
N ARG A 121 7.61 -3.17 7.64
CA ARG A 121 6.42 -4.00 7.73
C ARG A 121 5.39 -3.43 8.73
N GLU A 122 5.88 -2.95 9.86
CA GLU A 122 5.10 -2.34 10.91
C GLU A 122 4.45 -1.02 10.43
N ASP A 123 5.18 -0.23 9.63
CA ASP A 123 4.64 0.96 8.96
C ASP A 123 3.53 0.59 7.96
N ALA A 124 3.71 -0.50 7.22
CA ALA A 124 2.69 -1.01 6.31
C ALA A 124 1.42 -1.42 7.06
N PHE A 125 1.56 -2.11 8.19
CA PHE A 125 0.41 -2.44 9.04
C PHE A 125 -0.29 -1.18 9.56
N ALA A 126 0.48 -0.19 10.03
CA ALA A 126 -0.05 1.07 10.55
C ALA A 126 -0.78 1.89 9.47
N SER A 127 -0.25 1.94 8.24
CA SER A 127 -0.91 2.61 7.12
C SER A 127 -2.22 1.93 6.72
N LEU A 128 -2.28 0.59 6.72
CA LEU A 128 -3.53 -0.13 6.47
C LEU A 128 -4.59 0.18 7.55
N ALA A 129 -4.19 0.23 8.83
CA ALA A 129 -5.10 0.62 9.91
C ALA A 129 -5.65 2.04 9.73
N LEU A 130 -4.82 2.98 9.25
CA LEU A 130 -5.24 4.34 8.91
C LEU A 130 -6.23 4.36 7.74
N ILE A 131 -5.96 3.62 6.65
CA ILE A 131 -6.87 3.51 5.49
C ILE A 131 -8.24 2.97 5.92
N LEU A 132 -8.27 1.88 6.69
CA LEU A 132 -9.51 1.29 7.16
C LEU A 132 -10.22 2.13 8.23
N ARG A 133 -9.49 3.00 8.95
CA ARG A 133 -10.13 4.01 9.81
C ARG A 133 -10.77 5.10 8.97
N ALA A 134 -10.11 5.59 7.93
CA ALA A 134 -10.67 6.59 7.02
C ALA A 134 -11.93 6.06 6.33
N ALA A 135 -11.92 4.81 5.88
CA ALA A 135 -13.08 4.10 5.33
C ALA A 135 -14.29 4.05 6.28
N ARG A 136 -14.08 4.18 7.59
CA ARG A 136 -15.14 4.21 8.62
C ARG A 136 -15.49 5.62 9.10
N ALA A 137 -14.60 6.57 8.85
CA ALA A 137 -14.74 7.95 9.31
C ALA A 137 -15.39 8.84 8.25
N CYS A 138 -15.35 8.42 6.98
CA CYS A 138 -15.84 9.19 5.85
C CYS A 138 -16.91 8.41 5.08
N GLU A 139 -17.83 9.15 4.47
CA GLU A 139 -18.77 8.62 3.49
C GLU A 139 -18.03 8.41 2.15
N TRP A 140 -18.05 7.17 1.66
CA TRP A 140 -17.44 6.82 0.37
C TRP A 140 -18.36 6.04 -0.55
N LYS A 141 -19.49 5.55 -0.02
CA LYS A 141 -20.51 4.92 -0.85
C LYS A 141 -21.17 6.00 -1.72
N PRO A 142 -21.34 5.74 -3.02
CA PRO A 142 -22.09 6.63 -3.90
C PRO A 142 -23.51 6.83 -3.35
N GLY A 143 -23.89 8.09 -3.11
CA GLY A 143 -25.28 8.46 -2.85
C GLY A 143 -26.15 8.33 -4.13
N LEU A 144 -27.38 8.82 -4.08
CA LEU A 144 -28.33 8.79 -5.21
C LEU A 144 -27.80 9.44 -6.51
N ARG A 145 -26.73 10.24 -6.42
CA ARG A 145 -26.08 10.91 -7.55
C ARG A 145 -25.01 10.07 -8.27
N ALA A 146 -24.79 8.81 -7.87
CA ALA A 146 -23.89 7.85 -8.52
C ALA A 146 -22.42 8.30 -8.67
N HIS A 147 -21.94 9.22 -7.83
CA HIS A 147 -20.52 9.60 -7.80
C HIS A 147 -19.68 8.46 -7.22
N THR A 148 -18.96 7.74 -8.09
CA THR A 148 -18.07 6.63 -7.72
C THR A 148 -16.71 7.10 -7.23
N GLU A 149 -16.39 8.38 -7.43
CA GLU A 149 -15.07 8.97 -7.21
C GLU A 149 -14.56 8.78 -5.77
N HIS A 150 -15.45 8.81 -4.77
CA HIS A 150 -15.09 8.53 -3.38
C HIS A 150 -14.64 7.06 -3.19
N ALA A 151 -15.45 6.10 -3.65
CA ALA A 151 -15.10 4.68 -3.58
C ALA A 151 -13.82 4.39 -4.36
N GLU A 152 -13.64 5.01 -5.53
CA GLU A 152 -12.43 4.86 -6.35
C GLU A 152 -11.18 5.45 -5.68
N LYS A 153 -11.30 6.56 -4.95
CA LYS A 153 -10.22 7.14 -4.16
C LYS A 153 -9.78 6.20 -3.04
N LEU A 154 -10.74 5.67 -2.27
CA LEU A 154 -10.44 4.68 -1.22
C LEU A 154 -9.85 3.39 -1.81
N GLY A 155 -10.41 2.93 -2.93
CA GLY A 155 -9.90 1.80 -3.70
C GLY A 155 -8.47 2.04 -4.19
N THR A 156 -8.09 3.28 -4.51
CA THR A 156 -6.72 3.62 -4.90
C THR A 156 -5.75 3.49 -3.71
N TRP A 157 -6.10 4.00 -2.52
CA TRP A 157 -5.27 3.82 -1.32
C TRP A 157 -5.02 2.34 -0.99
N LEU A 158 -6.08 1.52 -1.01
CA LEU A 158 -5.96 0.08 -0.78
C LEU A 158 -5.21 -0.62 -1.90
N GLY A 159 -5.49 -0.27 -3.15
CA GLY A 159 -4.85 -0.88 -4.32
C GLY A 159 -3.35 -0.65 -4.32
N ASP A 160 -2.90 0.56 -4.00
CA ASP A 160 -1.48 0.85 -3.94
C ASP A 160 -0.81 0.13 -2.77
N TRP A 161 -1.46 0.08 -1.61
CA TRP A 161 -0.96 -0.69 -0.47
C TRP A 161 -0.80 -2.18 -0.83
N LEU A 162 -1.81 -2.77 -1.47
CA LEU A 162 -1.82 -4.18 -1.89
C LEU A 162 -0.72 -4.48 -2.90
N ARG A 163 -0.48 -3.61 -3.90
CA ARG A 163 0.62 -3.80 -4.87
C ARG A 163 1.98 -3.88 -4.19
N THR A 164 2.19 -3.12 -3.12
CA THR A 164 3.47 -3.14 -2.40
C THR A 164 3.58 -4.34 -1.45
N TRP A 165 2.49 -4.69 -0.76
CA TRP A 165 2.57 -5.58 0.40
C TRP A 165 1.88 -6.93 0.26
N ALA A 166 0.96 -7.16 -0.68
CA ALA A 166 0.20 -8.41 -0.77
C ALA A 166 1.11 -9.65 -0.83
N GLU A 167 2.08 -9.67 -1.77
CA GLU A 167 2.99 -10.81 -1.92
C GLU A 167 3.99 -10.93 -0.75
N PRO A 168 4.67 -9.86 -0.29
CA PRO A 168 5.50 -9.93 0.92
C PRO A 168 4.75 -10.39 2.18
N SER A 169 3.44 -10.12 2.25
CA SER A 169 2.62 -10.44 3.42
C SER A 169 2.23 -11.91 3.52
N ALA A 170 2.27 -12.68 2.41
CA ALA A 170 1.72 -14.04 2.37
C ALA A 170 2.34 -14.99 3.41
N LYS A 171 3.60 -14.76 3.79
CA LYS A 171 4.32 -15.55 4.80
C LYS A 171 4.66 -14.75 6.05
N ASP A 172 4.15 -13.52 6.15
CA ASP A 172 4.46 -12.64 7.25
C ASP A 172 3.44 -12.80 8.40
N PRO A 173 3.88 -13.09 9.64
CA PRO A 173 2.96 -13.30 10.76
C PRO A 173 2.13 -12.09 11.19
N LEU A 174 2.58 -10.87 10.89
CA LEU A 174 1.86 -9.64 11.18
C LEU A 174 0.91 -9.28 10.04
N LEU A 175 1.32 -9.46 8.79
CA LEU A 175 0.59 -8.94 7.63
C LEU A 175 -0.26 -9.95 6.85
N SER A 176 -0.10 -11.27 7.06
CA SER A 176 -0.81 -12.28 6.28
C SER A 176 -2.34 -12.11 6.28
N GLU A 177 -2.97 -12.15 7.45
CA GLU A 177 -4.41 -11.93 7.59
C GLU A 177 -4.82 -10.48 7.23
N PRO A 178 -4.09 -9.43 7.66
CA PRO A 178 -4.35 -8.05 7.21
C PRO A 178 -4.36 -7.86 5.69
N ALA A 179 -3.44 -8.50 4.96
CA ALA A 179 -3.37 -8.37 3.51
C ALA A 179 -4.58 -9.01 2.82
N LEU A 180 -5.01 -10.20 3.28
CA LEU A 180 -6.24 -10.81 2.79
C LEU A 180 -7.45 -9.91 3.04
N ALA A 181 -7.56 -9.40 4.26
CA ALA A 181 -8.63 -8.49 4.64
C ALA A 181 -8.66 -7.23 3.78
N ALA A 182 -7.49 -6.64 3.50
CA ALA A 182 -7.35 -5.50 2.59
C ALA A 182 -7.83 -5.84 1.18
N GLY A 183 -7.50 -7.03 0.65
CA GLY A 183 -7.97 -7.50 -0.66
C GLY A 183 -9.48 -7.68 -0.73
N LEU A 184 -10.10 -8.24 0.31
CA LEU A 184 -11.55 -8.38 0.40
C LEU A 184 -12.25 -7.01 0.47
N VAL A 185 -11.73 -6.10 1.28
CA VAL A 185 -12.25 -4.72 1.41
C VAL A 185 -12.10 -3.97 0.08
N TYR A 186 -10.96 -4.10 -0.60
CA TYR A 186 -10.74 -3.54 -1.93
C TYR A 186 -11.80 -4.04 -2.93
N GLY A 187 -11.99 -5.37 -3.01
CA GLY A 187 -12.99 -5.97 -3.88
C GLY A 187 -14.40 -5.46 -3.59
N LYS A 188 -14.78 -5.35 -2.30
CA LYS A 188 -16.06 -4.76 -1.88
C LYS A 188 -16.25 -3.33 -2.36
N ILE A 189 -15.26 -2.46 -2.13
CA ILE A 189 -15.34 -1.04 -2.49
C ILE A 189 -15.48 -0.86 -4.00
N MET A 190 -14.67 -1.59 -4.78
CA MET A 190 -14.71 -1.50 -6.24
C MET A 190 -15.99 -2.11 -6.80
N HIS A 191 -16.54 -3.15 -6.16
CA HIS A 191 -17.86 -3.70 -6.49
C HIS A 191 -18.99 -2.69 -6.21
N THR A 192 -18.91 -1.96 -5.10
CA THR A 192 -19.85 -0.85 -4.80
C THR A 192 -19.75 0.27 -5.83
N ALA A 193 -18.55 0.63 -6.27
CA ALA A 193 -18.35 1.62 -7.34
C ALA A 193 -18.93 1.14 -8.68
N TRP A 194 -18.70 -0.12 -9.05
CA TRP A 194 -19.24 -0.73 -10.26
C TRP A 194 -20.78 -0.74 -10.29
N LYS A 195 -21.41 -1.05 -9.16
CA LYS A 195 -22.88 -1.08 -8.99
C LYS A 195 -23.53 0.28 -8.69
N ALA A 196 -22.76 1.37 -8.66
CA ALA A 196 -23.28 2.68 -8.28
C ALA A 196 -24.31 3.28 -9.26
N PRO A 197 -24.14 3.18 -10.59
CA PRO A 197 -25.11 3.75 -11.52
C PRO A 197 -26.48 3.06 -11.41
N ILE A 198 -27.55 3.85 -11.44
CA ILE A 198 -28.94 3.34 -11.37
C ILE A 198 -29.28 2.52 -12.62
N VAL A 199 -28.68 2.86 -13.76
CA VAL A 199 -28.85 2.16 -15.05
C VAL A 199 -27.48 1.73 -15.56
N GLY A 200 -27.32 0.44 -15.84
CA GLY A 200 -26.05 -0.14 -16.27
C GLY A 200 -25.04 -0.27 -15.14
N HIS A 201 -23.76 -0.30 -15.49
CA HIS A 201 -22.66 -0.40 -14.53
C HIS A 201 -21.50 0.53 -14.93
N ASN A 202 -20.74 1.01 -13.94
CA ASN A 202 -19.49 1.73 -14.22
C ASN A 202 -18.37 0.70 -14.41
N GLN A 203 -18.06 0.38 -15.67
CA GLN A 203 -17.14 -0.71 -16.00
C GLN A 203 -15.69 -0.43 -15.58
N ALA A 204 -15.25 0.84 -15.57
CA ALA A 204 -13.85 1.19 -15.33
C ALA A 204 -13.34 0.76 -13.93
N PRO A 205 -14.07 1.01 -12.81
CA PRO A 205 -13.73 0.45 -11.50
C PRO A 205 -13.61 -1.08 -11.49
N TYR A 206 -14.50 -1.78 -12.19
CA TYR A 206 -14.51 -3.23 -12.24
C TYR A 206 -13.27 -3.79 -12.96
N ASP A 207 -12.95 -3.25 -14.13
CA ASP A 207 -11.79 -3.67 -14.91
C ASP A 207 -10.48 -3.38 -14.16
N LYS A 208 -10.38 -2.21 -13.50
CA LYS A 208 -9.25 -1.86 -12.63
C LYS A 208 -9.09 -2.85 -11.47
N ALA A 209 -10.20 -3.24 -10.84
CA ALA A 209 -10.20 -4.19 -9.73
C ALA A 209 -9.80 -5.59 -10.18
N LEU A 210 -10.33 -6.05 -11.32
CA LEU A 210 -9.94 -7.34 -11.90
C LEU A 210 -8.47 -7.38 -12.26
N ALA A 211 -7.95 -6.35 -12.93
CA ALA A 211 -6.54 -6.30 -13.29
C ALA A 211 -5.63 -6.42 -12.06
N LEU A 212 -5.95 -5.69 -10.98
CA LEU A 212 -5.18 -5.79 -9.75
C LEU A 212 -5.35 -7.16 -9.07
N LEU A 213 -6.57 -7.65 -8.87
CA LEU A 213 -6.79 -8.94 -8.21
C LEU A 213 -6.19 -10.11 -9.01
N ASP A 214 -6.16 -10.00 -10.33
CA ASP A 214 -5.49 -10.98 -11.19
C ASP A 214 -3.97 -10.94 -11.04
N GLU A 215 -3.38 -9.74 -11.03
CA GLU A 215 -1.97 -9.52 -10.73
C GLU A 215 -1.61 -10.13 -9.37
N LEU A 216 -2.43 -9.84 -8.35
CA LEU A 216 -2.17 -10.26 -6.97
C LEU A 216 -2.36 -11.75 -6.76
N THR A 217 -3.27 -12.42 -7.46
CA THR A 217 -3.60 -13.84 -7.23
C THR A 217 -2.90 -14.79 -8.20
N GLY A 218 -2.42 -14.31 -9.35
CA GLY A 218 -1.81 -15.15 -10.37
C GLY A 218 -2.84 -16.08 -10.99
N THR A 219 -3.77 -15.52 -11.76
CA THR A 219 -5.02 -16.18 -12.16
C THR A 219 -4.91 -17.40 -13.09
N PRO A 220 -3.79 -17.71 -13.76
CA PRO A 220 -3.54 -19.08 -14.23
C PRO A 220 -3.05 -19.97 -13.06
N PRO A 221 -3.61 -21.17 -12.83
CA PRO A 221 -3.16 -22.08 -11.76
C PRO A 221 -1.65 -22.41 -11.77
N SER A 222 -0.99 -22.32 -12.92
CA SER A 222 0.45 -22.52 -13.09
C SER A 222 1.31 -21.32 -12.63
N HIS A 223 0.69 -20.19 -12.28
CA HIS A 223 1.35 -18.93 -11.90
C HIS A 223 0.77 -18.34 -10.61
N ARG A 224 0.14 -19.15 -9.76
CA ARG A 224 -0.44 -18.67 -8.51
C ARG A 224 0.63 -18.03 -7.63
N THR A 225 0.37 -16.82 -7.18
CA THR A 225 1.22 -16.08 -6.26
C THR A 225 1.06 -16.62 -4.84
N ALA A 226 2.00 -16.33 -3.93
CA ALA A 226 1.85 -16.75 -2.54
C ALA A 226 0.61 -16.11 -1.89
N TYR A 227 0.30 -14.86 -2.26
CA TYR A 227 -0.96 -14.22 -1.85
C TYR A 227 -2.19 -14.97 -2.39
N GLY A 228 -2.18 -15.41 -3.65
CA GLY A 228 -3.27 -16.17 -4.27
C GLY A 228 -3.49 -17.54 -3.62
N GLU A 229 -2.42 -18.25 -3.24
CA GLU A 229 -2.50 -19.50 -2.48
C GLU A 229 -3.15 -19.27 -1.11
N MET A 230 -2.72 -18.21 -0.41
CA MET A 230 -3.27 -17.83 0.89
C MET A 230 -4.77 -17.46 0.78
N LEU A 231 -5.15 -16.70 -0.26
CA LEU A 231 -6.54 -16.34 -0.51
C LEU A 231 -7.39 -17.57 -0.82
N GLN A 232 -6.88 -18.51 -1.62
CA GLN A 232 -7.57 -19.78 -1.88
C GLN A 232 -7.85 -20.55 -0.60
N LEU A 233 -6.83 -20.66 0.27
CA LEU A 233 -6.91 -21.45 1.49
C LEU A 233 -7.90 -20.82 2.49
N ARG A 234 -7.87 -19.50 2.63
CA ARG A 234 -8.63 -18.79 3.67
C ARG A 234 -10.03 -18.38 3.23
N TYR A 235 -10.18 -17.96 1.97
CA TYR A 235 -11.41 -17.41 1.39
C TYR A 235 -11.68 -18.02 0.00
N PRO A 236 -11.91 -19.35 -0.09
CA PRO A 236 -12.02 -20.05 -1.37
C PRO A 236 -13.16 -19.52 -2.26
N ARG A 237 -14.23 -18.99 -1.66
CA ARG A 237 -15.37 -18.39 -2.38
C ARG A 237 -14.95 -17.13 -3.14
N ALA A 238 -14.19 -16.24 -2.51
CA ALA A 238 -13.69 -15.02 -3.16
C ALA A 238 -12.86 -15.36 -4.41
N LEU A 239 -11.92 -16.31 -4.29
CA LEU A 239 -11.11 -16.73 -5.43
C LEU A 239 -11.95 -17.44 -6.51
N THR A 240 -12.91 -18.28 -6.10
CA THR A 240 -13.79 -18.98 -7.05
C THR A 240 -14.58 -17.98 -7.91
N GLN A 241 -15.15 -16.94 -7.30
CA GLN A 241 -15.88 -15.90 -8.06
C GLN A 241 -14.95 -15.12 -9.00
N LEU A 242 -13.73 -14.81 -8.56
CA LEU A 242 -12.72 -14.18 -9.43
C LEU A 242 -12.42 -15.03 -10.67
N LEU A 243 -12.38 -16.35 -10.54
CA LEU A 243 -12.13 -17.29 -11.65
C LEU A 243 -13.34 -17.47 -12.58
N LEU A 244 -14.57 -17.44 -12.04
CA LEU A 244 -15.80 -17.60 -12.82
C LEU A 244 -16.13 -16.39 -13.69
N ARG A 245 -15.56 -15.22 -13.38
CA ARG A 245 -15.72 -13.93 -14.12
C ARG A 245 -17.15 -13.38 -14.19
N THR A 246 -18.12 -14.06 -13.59
CA THR A 246 -19.52 -13.62 -13.52
C THR A 246 -19.73 -12.91 -12.19
N ASP A 247 -19.85 -11.57 -12.21
CA ASP A 247 -19.82 -10.74 -10.99
C ASP A 247 -18.64 -11.12 -10.08
N ALA A 248 -17.44 -11.03 -10.65
CA ALA A 248 -16.21 -11.58 -10.06
C ALA A 248 -15.86 -11.02 -8.68
N LEU A 249 -16.32 -9.80 -8.38
CA LEU A 249 -16.05 -9.12 -7.13
C LEU A 249 -17.06 -9.46 -6.02
N SER A 250 -18.18 -10.12 -6.35
CA SER A 250 -19.23 -10.50 -5.39
C SER A 250 -18.69 -11.34 -4.22
N GLY A 251 -17.81 -12.31 -4.51
CA GLY A 251 -17.21 -13.15 -3.47
C GLY A 251 -16.38 -12.34 -2.46
N CYS A 252 -15.61 -11.34 -2.93
CA CYS A 252 -14.90 -10.43 -2.03
C CYS A 252 -15.87 -9.59 -1.20
N ALA A 253 -16.96 -9.10 -1.81
CA ALA A 253 -17.96 -8.28 -1.13
C ALA A 253 -18.68 -9.05 -0.01
N GLU A 254 -19.03 -10.32 -0.24
CA GLU A 254 -19.72 -11.18 0.72
C GLU A 254 -18.82 -11.56 1.91
N GLU A 255 -17.58 -11.98 1.64
CA GLU A 255 -16.60 -12.27 2.69
C GLU A 255 -16.28 -11.01 3.51
N CYS A 256 -16.14 -9.86 2.84
CA CYS A 256 -15.93 -8.59 3.53
C CYS A 256 -17.14 -8.16 4.38
N ALA A 257 -18.36 -8.41 3.94
CA ALA A 257 -19.56 -8.12 4.74
C ALA A 257 -19.62 -8.96 6.02
N THR A 258 -19.07 -10.17 5.98
CA THR A 258 -18.96 -11.06 7.14
C THR A 258 -17.86 -10.59 8.10
N LEU A 259 -16.69 -10.21 7.57
CA LEU A 259 -15.53 -9.79 8.37
C LEU A 259 -15.66 -8.37 8.94
N TYR A 260 -16.27 -7.47 8.17
CA TYR A 260 -16.44 -6.05 8.47
C TYR A 260 -17.87 -5.58 8.16
N PRO A 261 -18.86 -6.00 8.96
CA PRO A 261 -20.26 -5.62 8.75
C PRO A 261 -20.49 -4.11 8.88
N ASP A 262 -19.59 -3.41 9.58
CA ASP A 262 -19.64 -1.97 9.82
C ASP A 262 -19.11 -1.12 8.65
N LEU A 263 -18.37 -1.72 7.69
CA LEU A 263 -17.85 -1.02 6.51
C LEU A 263 -18.95 -0.84 5.46
N THR A 264 -20.05 -0.18 5.79
CA THR A 264 -21.19 0.02 4.87
C THR A 264 -20.92 1.05 3.78
N GLY A 265 -19.91 1.90 4.00
CA GLY A 265 -19.58 3.07 3.18
C GLY A 265 -20.36 4.33 3.51
N GLU A 266 -21.19 4.23 4.53
CA GLU A 266 -21.82 5.33 5.27
C GLU A 266 -21.25 5.29 6.69
N CYS A 267 -21.13 6.43 7.38
CA CYS A 267 -20.78 6.38 8.79
C CYS A 267 -21.97 5.88 9.61
N ALA A 268 -21.70 5.05 10.64
CA ALA A 268 -22.72 4.65 11.61
C ALA A 268 -23.39 5.91 12.20
N ARG A 269 -24.68 6.09 11.94
CA ARG A 269 -25.53 7.08 12.62
C ARG A 269 -26.03 6.51 13.93
#